data_AF-A0A7G7CPL9-F1
#
_entry.id   AF-A0A7G7CPL9-F1
#
_cell.length_a   1.000
_cell.length_b   1.000
_cell.length_c   1.000
_cell.angle_alpha   90.00
_cell.angle_beta   90.00
_cell.angle_gamma   90.00
#
_symmetry.space_group_name_H-M   'P 1'
#
loop_
_entity.id
_entity.type
_entity.pdbx_description
1 polymer ?
#
loop_
_entity_poly.entity_id
_entity_poly.type
_entity_poly.pdbx_seq_one_letter_code
_entity_poly.pdbx_strand_id
1 'polypeptide(L)'
;MASVTLWGVHDVGPESFPCALLRIDSSQHFLVAWLGWEAAEALSRHANGLSTSRPDTHEILCEALELAGGVESVEIVAQHEGVFMADVLTRQGTVLDCRLSDALVIAELTDTPVTVADDVLSAAVFISPDSMHEYFGVEGPEADEGEQTVSLDADARAKDVEFAQFMNSLGVSEADFFPGTHEVVDGSETGVDDADVTRDEDGEK
;
A
#
# COMPACT_ATOMS: atom_id res chain seq x y z
N MET A 1 -17.77 -13.34 -10.06
CA MET A 1 -16.97 -13.27 -8.82
C MET A 1 -15.53 -13.59 -9.14
N ALA A 2 -14.59 -12.78 -8.66
CA ALA A 2 -13.16 -12.99 -8.81
C ALA A 2 -12.54 -13.49 -7.49
N SER A 3 -11.44 -14.24 -7.56
CA SER A 3 -10.68 -14.67 -6.37
C SER A 3 -9.81 -13.51 -5.86
N VAL A 4 -9.73 -13.38 -4.53
CA VAL A 4 -8.90 -12.38 -3.87
C VAL A 4 -8.07 -13.00 -2.76
N THR A 5 -6.84 -12.51 -2.63
CA THR A 5 -5.89 -12.95 -1.61
C THR A 5 -5.60 -11.80 -0.65
N LEU A 6 -5.62 -12.05 0.66
CA LEU A 6 -5.13 -11.10 1.65
C LEU A 6 -3.62 -10.94 1.50
N TRP A 7 -3.19 -9.74 1.10
CA TRP A 7 -1.77 -9.41 0.99
C TRP A 7 -1.17 -9.08 2.37
N GLY A 8 -1.96 -8.41 3.21
CA GLY A 8 -1.53 -8.06 4.56
C GLY A 8 -2.37 -6.95 5.17
N VAL A 9 -2.05 -6.65 6.43
CA VAL A 9 -2.58 -5.52 7.19
C VAL A 9 -1.45 -4.50 7.37
N HIS A 10 -1.71 -3.24 6.98
CA HIS A 10 -0.71 -2.17 6.93
C HIS A 10 -1.27 -0.88 7.51
N ASP A 11 -0.40 -0.11 8.15
CA ASP A 11 -0.72 1.23 8.63
C ASP A 11 -0.38 2.26 7.55
N VAL A 12 -1.30 3.19 7.29
CA VAL A 12 -1.14 4.21 6.23
C VAL A 12 -1.13 5.62 6.82
N GLY A 13 -0.22 6.45 6.28
CA GLY A 13 -0.13 7.87 6.61
C GLY A 13 0.52 8.17 7.97
N PRO A 14 0.69 9.46 8.30
CA PRO A 14 1.32 9.87 9.56
C PRO A 14 0.49 9.53 10.80
N GLU A 15 -0.83 9.38 10.65
CA GLU A 15 -1.74 8.96 11.72
C GLU A 15 -1.81 7.44 11.91
N SER A 16 -1.15 6.66 11.05
CA SER A 16 -1.07 5.19 11.11
C SER A 16 -2.45 4.50 11.13
N PHE A 17 -3.37 4.91 10.25
CA PHE A 17 -4.66 4.22 10.15
C PHE A 17 -4.49 2.83 9.53
N PRO A 18 -4.99 1.75 10.15
CA PRO A 18 -4.78 0.42 9.63
C PRO A 18 -5.75 0.11 8.48
N CYS A 19 -5.25 -0.61 7.48
CA CYS A 19 -6.01 -1.12 6.36
C CYS A 19 -5.59 -2.55 6.01
N ALA A 20 -6.50 -3.31 5.41
CA ALA A 20 -6.18 -4.56 4.73
C ALA A 20 -6.03 -4.31 3.22
N LEU A 21 -4.99 -4.89 2.65
CA LEU A 21 -4.79 -4.94 1.20
C LEU A 21 -5.21 -6.32 0.68
N LEU A 22 -6.20 -6.34 -0.22
CA LEU A 22 -6.68 -7.56 -0.86
C LEU A 22 -6.30 -7.53 -2.33
N ARG A 23 -5.40 -8.41 -2.76
CA ARG A 23 -5.00 -8.53 -4.16
C ARG A 23 -6.06 -9.29 -4.93
N ILE A 24 -6.45 -8.79 -6.10
CA ILE A 24 -7.29 -9.54 -7.04
C ILE A 24 -6.40 -10.47 -7.85
N ASP A 25 -6.58 -11.78 -7.71
CA ASP A 25 -5.62 -12.78 -8.23
C ASP A 25 -5.43 -12.70 -9.75
N SER A 26 -6.46 -12.28 -10.49
CA SER A 26 -6.41 -12.13 -11.94
C SER A 26 -5.81 -10.80 -12.43
N SER A 27 -5.26 -9.96 -11.54
CA SER A 27 -4.73 -8.64 -11.91
C SER A 27 -3.69 -8.09 -10.93
N GLN A 28 -3.15 -6.91 -11.23
CA GLN A 28 -2.33 -6.10 -10.33
C GLN A 28 -3.15 -5.08 -9.52
N HIS A 29 -4.47 -5.26 -9.42
CA HIS A 29 -5.34 -4.36 -8.66
C HIS A 29 -5.58 -4.89 -7.24
N PHE A 30 -5.79 -3.94 -6.34
CA PHE A 30 -6.04 -4.19 -4.92
C PHE A 30 -7.35 -3.54 -4.47
N LEU A 31 -8.03 -4.19 -3.53
CA LEU A 31 -9.03 -3.53 -2.70
C LEU A 31 -8.35 -3.07 -1.40
N VAL A 32 -8.55 -1.81 -1.04
CA VAL A 32 -8.04 -1.22 0.19
C VAL A 32 -9.18 -1.07 1.17
N ALA A 33 -9.20 -1.88 2.23
CA ALA A 33 -10.25 -1.87 3.24
C ALA A 33 -9.75 -1.26 4.53
N TRP A 34 -10.29 -0.11 4.93
CA TRP A 34 -9.97 0.53 6.20
C TRP A 34 -10.53 -0.27 7.37
N LEU A 35 -9.71 -0.48 8.40
CA LEU A 35 -10.05 -1.29 9.56
C LEU A 35 -10.07 -0.44 10.84
N GLY A 36 -10.89 -0.86 11.79
CA GLY A 36 -10.71 -0.42 13.18
C GLY A 36 -9.49 -1.11 13.79
N TRP A 37 -8.84 -0.47 14.77
CA TRP A 37 -7.60 -0.97 15.38
C TRP A 37 -7.72 -2.40 15.91
N GLU A 38 -8.78 -2.69 16.66
CA GLU A 38 -9.02 -4.03 17.23
C GLU A 38 -9.19 -5.10 16.14
N ALA A 39 -9.84 -4.74 15.03
CA ALA A 39 -10.07 -5.64 13.91
C ALA A 39 -8.78 -5.89 13.12
N ALA A 40 -7.97 -4.84 12.93
CA ALA A 40 -6.66 -4.93 12.30
C ALA A 40 -5.70 -5.80 13.09
N GLU A 41 -5.66 -5.65 14.41
CA GLU A 41 -4.83 -6.48 15.30
C GLU A 41 -5.23 -7.96 15.21
N ALA A 42 -6.53 -8.26 15.29
CA ALA A 42 -7.02 -9.63 15.18
C ALA A 42 -6.67 -10.25 13.81
N LEU A 43 -6.93 -9.53 12.72
CA LEU A 43 -6.63 -10.00 11.37
C LEU A 43 -5.14 -10.19 11.14
N SER A 44 -4.32 -9.20 11.51
CA SER A 44 -2.87 -9.26 11.37
C SER A 44 -2.29 -10.45 12.13
N ARG A 45 -2.76 -10.68 13.36
CA ARG A 45 -2.29 -11.81 14.18
C ARG A 45 -2.57 -13.15 13.49
N HIS A 46 -3.77 -13.35 12.97
CA HIS A 46 -4.17 -14.59 12.29
C HIS A 46 -3.46 -14.77 10.95
N ALA A 47 -3.36 -13.72 10.14
CA ALA A 47 -2.61 -13.75 8.87
C ALA A 47 -1.13 -14.08 9.05
N ASN A 48 -0.55 -13.75 10.22
CA ASN A 48 0.83 -14.09 10.57
C ASN A 48 0.96 -15.44 11.32
N GLY A 49 -0.14 -16.21 11.46
CA GLY A 49 -0.14 -17.51 12.13
C GLY A 49 0.19 -17.44 13.64
N LEU A 50 -0.10 -16.31 14.28
CA LEU A 50 0.20 -16.08 15.70
C LEU A 50 -0.98 -16.52 16.58
N SER A 51 -0.73 -17.44 17.52
CA SER A 51 -1.75 -17.94 18.46
C SER A 51 -1.60 -17.35 19.86
N THR A 52 -2.70 -17.16 20.57
CA THR A 52 -2.72 -16.78 22.00
C THR A 52 -2.81 -18.00 22.92
N SER A 53 -2.56 -17.82 24.22
CA SER A 53 -2.62 -18.93 25.20
C SER A 53 -4.03 -19.44 25.47
N ARG A 54 -5.03 -18.64 25.12
CA ARG A 54 -6.46 -18.94 25.22
C ARG A 54 -7.13 -18.57 23.90
N PRO A 55 -8.16 -19.33 23.49
CA PRO A 55 -8.90 -19.02 22.29
C PRO A 55 -9.55 -17.63 22.35
N ASP A 56 -9.47 -16.90 21.25
CA ASP A 56 -10.20 -15.66 21.03
C ASP A 56 -11.64 -15.90 20.53
N THR A 57 -12.39 -14.82 20.33
CA THR A 57 -13.79 -14.89 19.88
C THR A 57 -13.94 -15.52 18.50
N HIS A 58 -13.04 -15.22 17.57
CA HIS A 58 -13.08 -15.74 16.19
C HIS A 58 -12.69 -17.22 16.16
N GLU A 59 -11.72 -17.65 16.96
CA GLU A 59 -11.34 -19.06 17.10
C GLU A 59 -12.51 -19.89 17.64
N ILE A 60 -13.18 -19.42 18.71
CA ILE A 60 -14.38 -20.10 19.26
C ILE A 60 -15.51 -20.13 18.22
N LEU A 61 -15.69 -19.05 17.45
CA LEU A 61 -16.69 -19.01 16.38
C LEU A 61 -16.38 -20.03 15.27
N CYS A 62 -15.12 -20.13 14.84
CA CYS A 62 -14.70 -21.09 13.83
C CYS A 62 -14.87 -22.53 14.31
N GLU A 63 -14.56 -22.84 15.57
CA GLU A 63 -14.87 -24.15 16.17
C GLU A 63 -16.37 -24.45 16.12
N ALA A 64 -17.22 -23.48 16.45
CA ALA A 64 -18.67 -23.65 16.39
C ALA A 64 -19.19 -23.85 14.95
N LEU A 65 -18.64 -23.12 13.98
CA LEU A 65 -18.96 -23.26 12.56
C LEU A 65 -18.54 -24.63 12.04
N GLU A 66 -17.36 -25.13 12.41
CA GLU A 66 -16.87 -26.45 12.03
C GLU A 66 -17.75 -27.57 12.60
N LEU A 67 -18.17 -27.46 13.87
CA LEU A 67 -19.15 -28.37 14.48
C LEU A 67 -20.52 -28.31 13.77
N ALA A 68 -20.86 -27.17 13.17
CA ALA A 68 -22.05 -26.97 12.35
C ALA A 68 -21.82 -27.34 10.87
N GLY A 69 -20.72 -28.01 10.51
CA GLY A 69 -20.45 -28.50 9.15
C GLY A 69 -19.43 -27.71 8.34
N GLY A 70 -18.89 -26.62 8.90
CA GLY A 70 -17.80 -25.85 8.32
C GLY A 70 -18.21 -24.73 7.38
N VAL A 71 -17.21 -23.94 7.00
CA VAL A 71 -17.33 -22.84 6.04
C VAL A 71 -17.07 -23.37 4.62
N GLU A 72 -17.81 -22.87 3.64
CA GLU A 72 -17.67 -23.20 2.22
C GLU A 72 -16.92 -22.10 1.47
N SER A 73 -17.35 -20.84 1.63
CA SER A 73 -16.74 -19.68 0.98
C SER A 73 -16.91 -18.42 1.82
N VAL A 74 -16.03 -17.45 1.58
CA VAL A 74 -16.21 -16.06 2.02
C VAL A 74 -16.35 -15.18 0.80
N GLU A 75 -17.36 -14.31 0.78
CA GLU A 75 -17.74 -13.53 -0.39
C GLU A 75 -17.82 -12.05 -0.01
N ILE A 76 -17.08 -11.18 -0.69
CA ILE A 76 -17.20 -9.73 -0.59
C ILE A 76 -18.32 -9.31 -1.54
N VAL A 77 -19.50 -9.09 -0.98
CA VAL A 77 -20.75 -9.00 -1.76
C VAL A 77 -21.13 -7.57 -2.16
N ALA A 78 -20.69 -6.57 -1.40
CA ALA A 78 -21.01 -5.17 -1.68
C ALA A 78 -19.95 -4.21 -1.13
N GLN A 79 -19.98 -2.99 -1.65
CA GLN A 79 -19.19 -1.87 -1.16
C GLN A 79 -20.04 -0.60 -1.20
N HIS A 80 -19.85 0.25 -0.19
CA HIS A 80 -20.43 1.59 -0.16
C HIS A 80 -19.48 2.55 0.57
N GLU A 81 -19.06 3.63 -0.10
CA GLU A 81 -18.23 4.69 0.49
C GLU A 81 -16.97 4.18 1.22
N GLY A 82 -16.31 3.16 0.66
CA GLY A 82 -15.10 2.55 1.22
C GLY A 82 -15.36 1.47 2.27
N VAL A 83 -16.62 1.23 2.62
CA VAL A 83 -17.04 0.16 3.54
C VAL A 83 -17.45 -1.06 2.74
N PHE A 84 -16.81 -2.18 3.01
CA PHE A 84 -17.09 -3.46 2.37
C PHE A 84 -17.96 -4.35 3.25
N MET A 85 -18.90 -5.04 2.61
CA MET A 85 -19.78 -6.03 3.22
C MET A 85 -19.39 -7.42 2.74
N ALA A 86 -19.45 -8.40 3.62
CA ALA A 86 -19.06 -9.76 3.30
C ALA A 86 -20.06 -10.77 3.86
N ASP A 87 -20.22 -11.86 3.12
CA ASP A 87 -21.00 -13.02 3.51
C ASP A 87 -20.07 -14.20 3.78
N VAL A 88 -20.37 -14.96 4.83
CA VAL A 88 -19.77 -16.27 5.07
C VAL A 88 -20.81 -17.34 4.72
N LEU A 89 -20.53 -18.13 3.69
CA LEU A 89 -21.40 -19.24 3.29
C LEU A 89 -20.96 -20.51 4.01
N THR A 90 -21.88 -21.15 4.74
CA THR A 90 -21.60 -22.43 5.39
C THR A 90 -21.89 -23.60 4.44
N ARG A 91 -21.26 -24.76 4.66
CA ARG A 91 -21.52 -25.96 3.85
C ARG A 91 -22.95 -26.50 3.95
N GLN A 92 -23.74 -25.98 4.89
CA GLN A 92 -25.17 -26.30 5.02
C GLN A 92 -26.06 -25.37 4.17
N GLY A 93 -25.48 -24.40 3.46
CA GLY A 93 -26.17 -23.42 2.64
C GLY A 93 -26.71 -22.21 3.41
N THR A 94 -26.24 -21.98 4.65
CA THR A 94 -26.60 -20.78 5.43
C THR A 94 -25.66 -19.65 5.08
N VAL A 95 -26.21 -18.45 4.85
CA VAL A 95 -25.45 -17.23 4.63
C VAL A 95 -25.40 -16.41 5.92
N LEU A 96 -24.21 -15.99 6.34
CA LEU A 96 -23.99 -15.12 7.48
C LEU A 96 -23.43 -13.78 7.02
N ASP A 97 -24.26 -12.74 7.03
CA ASP A 97 -23.85 -11.35 6.76
C ASP A 97 -22.95 -10.84 7.89
N CYS A 98 -21.78 -10.33 7.53
CA CYS A 98 -20.81 -9.79 8.49
C CYS A 98 -19.92 -8.70 7.90
N ARG A 99 -19.10 -8.10 8.77
CA ARG A 99 -18.10 -7.11 8.35
C ARG A 99 -16.97 -7.82 7.61
N LEU A 100 -16.41 -7.17 6.59
CA LEU A 100 -15.23 -7.68 5.87
C LEU A 100 -14.11 -8.13 6.82
N SER A 101 -13.83 -7.36 7.88
CA SER A 101 -12.77 -7.69 8.83
C SER A 101 -12.97 -9.04 9.53
N ASP A 102 -14.21 -9.36 9.92
CA ASP A 102 -14.52 -10.62 10.58
C ASP A 102 -14.49 -11.78 9.57
N ALA A 103 -14.99 -11.53 8.36
CA ALA A 103 -14.97 -12.49 7.26
C ALA A 103 -13.55 -12.91 6.88
N LEU A 104 -12.62 -11.95 6.80
CA LEU A 104 -11.21 -12.22 6.52
C LEU A 104 -10.55 -13.04 7.62
N VAL A 105 -10.82 -12.74 8.91
CA VAL A 105 -10.30 -13.56 10.01
C VAL A 105 -10.80 -15.00 9.93
N ILE A 106 -12.09 -15.18 9.63
CA ILE A 106 -12.67 -16.51 9.44
C ILE A 106 -12.00 -17.23 8.27
N ALA A 107 -11.76 -16.53 7.15
CA ALA A 107 -11.08 -17.09 5.99
C ALA A 107 -9.67 -17.59 6.35
N GLU A 108 -8.87 -16.77 7.04
CA GLU A 108 -7.52 -17.15 7.50
C GLU A 108 -7.55 -18.35 8.46
N LEU A 109 -8.48 -18.37 9.41
CA LEU A 109 -8.59 -19.46 10.41
C LEU A 109 -9.09 -20.78 9.82
N THR A 110 -9.88 -20.73 8.75
CA THR A 110 -10.50 -21.91 8.14
C THR A 110 -9.86 -22.32 6.82
N ASP A 111 -8.83 -21.59 6.37
CA ASP A 111 -8.20 -21.75 5.05
C ASP A 111 -9.24 -21.74 3.92
N THR A 112 -10.24 -20.84 4.04
CA THR A 112 -11.37 -20.74 3.11
C THR A 112 -11.07 -19.69 2.04
N PRO A 113 -11.31 -19.98 0.75
CA PRO A 113 -11.11 -19.01 -0.32
C PRO A 113 -12.03 -17.79 -0.17
N VAL A 114 -11.47 -16.61 -0.43
CA VAL A 114 -12.21 -15.35 -0.47
C VAL A 114 -12.47 -14.96 -1.93
N THR A 115 -13.71 -14.59 -2.23
CA THR A 115 -14.08 -14.10 -3.56
C THR A 115 -14.76 -12.73 -3.45
N VAL A 116 -14.80 -11.99 -4.55
CA VAL A 116 -15.41 -10.67 -4.62
C VAL A 116 -16.44 -10.60 -5.75
N ALA A 117 -17.58 -9.98 -5.48
CA ALA A 117 -18.62 -9.73 -6.47
C ALA A 117 -18.14 -8.78 -7.57
N ASP A 118 -18.65 -8.96 -8.79
CA ASP A 118 -18.16 -8.22 -9.96
C ASP A 118 -18.44 -6.71 -9.83
N ASP A 119 -19.53 -6.33 -9.17
CA ASP A 119 -19.87 -4.92 -8.92
C ASP A 119 -18.89 -4.23 -7.95
N VAL A 120 -18.26 -4.99 -7.04
CA VAL A 120 -17.29 -4.49 -6.07
C VAL A 120 -15.91 -4.27 -6.71
N LEU A 121 -15.60 -4.98 -7.81
CA LEU A 121 -14.33 -4.82 -8.53
C LEU A 121 -14.11 -3.39 -9.04
N SER A 122 -15.18 -2.61 -9.23
CA SER A 122 -15.09 -1.19 -9.60
C SER A 122 -14.39 -0.32 -8.55
N ALA A 123 -14.32 -0.78 -7.30
CA ALA A 123 -13.59 -0.10 -6.22
C ALA A 123 -12.10 -0.46 -6.16
N ALA A 124 -11.63 -1.38 -7.02
CA ALA A 124 -10.24 -1.79 -7.04
C ALA A 124 -9.32 -0.71 -7.60
N VAL A 125 -8.14 -0.58 -7.01
CA VAL A 125 -7.13 0.40 -7.38
C VAL A 125 -5.86 -0.29 -7.82
N PHE A 126 -5.22 0.23 -8.86
CA PHE A 126 -3.87 -0.17 -9.21
C PHE A 126 -2.89 0.51 -8.26
N ILE A 127 -2.00 -0.26 -7.65
CA ILE A 127 -0.95 0.24 -6.77
C ILE A 127 0.38 -0.14 -7.40
N SER A 128 1.15 0.85 -7.86
CA SER A 128 2.49 0.60 -8.41
C SER A 128 3.44 0.11 -7.32
N PRO A 129 4.52 -0.63 -7.65
CA PRO A 129 5.53 -1.03 -6.66
C PRO A 129 6.11 0.13 -5.86
N ASP A 130 6.39 1.26 -6.53
CA ASP A 130 6.90 2.48 -5.87
C ASP A 130 5.88 3.05 -4.89
N SER A 131 4.60 3.13 -5.29
CA SER A 131 3.51 3.56 -4.41
C SER A 131 3.29 2.59 -3.26
N MET A 132 3.47 1.28 -3.48
CA MET A 132 3.34 0.29 -2.42
C MET A 132 4.39 0.51 -1.33
N HIS A 133 5.63 0.79 -1.74
CA HIS A 133 6.71 1.11 -0.84
C HIS A 133 6.46 2.45 -0.11
N GLU A 134 6.05 3.49 -0.83
CA GLU A 134 5.83 4.84 -0.28
C GLU A 134 4.71 4.87 0.76
N TYR A 135 3.55 4.27 0.46
CA TYR A 135 2.35 4.40 1.30
C TYR A 135 2.21 3.31 2.36
N PHE A 136 2.70 2.10 2.09
CA PHE A 136 2.50 0.93 2.95
C PHE A 136 3.81 0.36 3.50
N GLY A 137 4.96 0.85 3.03
CA GLY A 137 6.27 0.37 3.48
C GLY A 137 6.58 -1.07 3.07
N VAL A 138 5.89 -1.61 2.04
CA VAL A 138 6.07 -2.98 1.58
C VAL A 138 6.46 -3.06 0.11
N GLU A 139 7.18 -4.12 -0.26
CA GLU A 139 7.55 -4.36 -1.64
C GLU A 139 6.34 -4.83 -2.46
N GLY A 140 6.20 -4.29 -3.67
CA GLY A 140 5.21 -4.70 -4.64
C GLY A 140 5.36 -6.16 -5.06
N PRO A 141 4.28 -6.81 -5.54
CA PRO A 141 4.43 -8.06 -6.27
C PRO A 141 5.37 -7.85 -7.47
N GLU A 142 6.25 -8.82 -7.72
CA GLU A 142 7.10 -8.79 -8.92
C GLU A 142 6.20 -8.69 -10.15
N ALA A 143 6.51 -7.73 -11.04
CA ALA A 143 5.77 -7.55 -12.27
C ALA A 143 5.91 -8.83 -13.12
N ASP A 144 4.80 -9.45 -13.47
CA ASP A 144 4.83 -10.58 -14.39
C ASP A 144 5.29 -10.05 -15.76
N GLU A 145 6.34 -10.65 -16.33
CA GLU A 145 7.01 -10.19 -17.57
C GLU A 145 6.07 -10.19 -18.81
N GLY A 146 4.81 -10.59 -18.66
CA GLY A 146 3.80 -10.71 -19.71
C GLY A 146 2.77 -9.57 -19.79
N GLU A 147 2.60 -8.73 -18.77
CA GLU A 147 1.73 -7.56 -18.89
C GLU A 147 2.53 -6.38 -19.44
N GLN A 148 2.47 -6.21 -20.76
CA GLN A 148 2.81 -4.93 -21.38
C GLN A 148 1.95 -3.87 -20.71
N THR A 149 2.56 -3.15 -19.78
CA THR A 149 2.11 -1.83 -19.37
C THR A 149 1.87 -1.07 -20.66
N VAL A 150 0.61 -0.75 -20.96
CA VAL A 150 0.32 0.32 -21.91
C VAL A 150 0.73 1.57 -21.19
N SER A 151 2.04 1.77 -21.20
CA SER A 151 2.76 2.89 -20.66
C SER A 151 2.15 4.14 -21.28
N LEU A 152 1.50 4.93 -20.45
CA LEU A 152 1.17 6.33 -20.73
C LEU A 152 2.47 7.18 -20.82
N ASP A 153 3.66 6.59 -20.71
CA ASP A 153 4.93 7.31 -20.62
C ASP A 153 5.43 7.82 -21.96
N ALA A 154 4.98 7.25 -23.08
CA ALA A 154 5.33 7.78 -24.39
C ALA A 154 4.70 9.17 -24.62
N ASP A 155 3.46 9.37 -24.16
CA ASP A 155 2.74 10.62 -24.33
C ASP A 155 3.11 11.63 -23.21
N ALA A 156 3.42 11.15 -22.01
CA ALA A 156 3.89 12.00 -20.91
C ALA A 156 5.29 12.60 -21.19
N ARG A 157 6.26 11.77 -21.62
CA ARG A 157 7.60 12.28 -21.98
C ARG A 157 7.56 13.21 -23.19
N ALA A 158 6.68 12.95 -24.16
CA ALA A 158 6.50 13.84 -25.31
C ALA A 158 5.94 15.21 -24.88
N LYS A 159 4.96 15.22 -23.97
CA LYS A 159 4.38 16.46 -23.42
C LYS A 159 5.37 17.24 -22.56
N ASP A 160 6.20 16.56 -21.76
CA ASP A 160 7.23 17.22 -20.96
C ASP A 160 8.28 17.91 -21.84
N VAL A 161 8.70 17.27 -22.94
CA VAL A 161 9.63 17.85 -23.91
C VAL A 161 9.00 19.03 -24.67
N GLU A 162 7.74 18.91 -25.07
CA GLU A 162 7.02 19.98 -25.77
C GLU A 162 6.77 21.19 -24.85
N PHE A 163 6.41 20.96 -23.59
CA PHE A 163 6.23 21.99 -22.59
C PHE A 163 7.55 22.72 -22.27
N ALA A 164 8.65 21.98 -22.13
CA ALA A 164 9.97 22.56 -21.91
C ALA A 164 10.42 23.44 -23.09
N GLN A 165 10.17 23.01 -24.33
CA GLN A 165 10.45 23.81 -25.53
C GLN A 165 9.58 25.07 -25.61
N PHE A 166 8.31 24.96 -25.23
CA PHE A 166 7.40 26.11 -25.16
C PHE A 166 7.85 27.15 -24.12
N MET A 167 8.21 26.71 -22.93
CA MET A 167 8.71 27.61 -21.86
C MET A 167 10.02 28.30 -22.26
N ASN A 168 10.94 27.56 -22.90
CA ASN A 168 12.18 28.14 -23.42
C ASN A 168 11.91 29.18 -24.52
N SER A 169 10.89 28.98 -25.36
CA SER A 169 10.47 29.97 -26.37
C SER A 169 9.92 31.27 -25.77
N LEU A 170 9.37 31.20 -24.54
CA LEU A 170 8.89 32.34 -23.77
C LEU A 170 10.01 33.01 -22.94
N GLY A 171 11.25 32.52 -23.05
CA GLY A 171 12.41 33.05 -22.35
C GLY A 171 12.49 32.65 -20.87
N VAL A 172 11.77 31.61 -20.46
CA VAL A 172 11.79 31.06 -19.10
C VAL A 172 12.54 29.75 -19.11
N SER A 173 13.61 29.66 -18.33
CA SER A 173 14.44 28.46 -18.20
C SER A 173 14.21 27.76 -16.87
N GLU A 174 14.56 26.47 -16.77
CA GLU A 174 14.47 25.73 -15.49
C GLU A 174 15.30 26.38 -14.36
N ALA A 175 16.38 27.08 -14.72
CA ALA A 175 17.22 27.81 -13.77
C ALA A 175 16.51 29.01 -13.10
N ASP A 176 15.42 29.52 -13.70
CA ASP A 176 14.62 30.61 -13.13
C ASP A 176 13.67 30.11 -12.02
N PHE A 177 13.38 28.81 -11.99
CA PHE A 177 12.54 28.18 -10.97
C PHE A 177 13.34 27.63 -9.77
N PHE A 178 14.61 27.29 -9.97
CA PHE A 178 15.50 26.76 -8.94
C PHE A 178 16.78 27.60 -8.79
N PRO A 179 16.70 28.79 -8.17
CA PRO A 179 17.88 29.61 -7.94
C PRO A 179 18.71 28.98 -6.80
N GLY A 180 19.70 28.14 -7.10
CA GLY A 180 20.59 27.63 -6.04
C GLY A 180 21.63 26.56 -6.33
N THR A 181 21.61 25.83 -7.46
CA THR A 181 22.64 24.81 -7.72
C THR A 181 23.76 25.38 -8.59
N HIS A 182 24.76 25.96 -7.95
CA HIS A 182 26.01 26.36 -8.59
C HIS A 182 26.79 25.11 -9.03
N GLU A 183 27.01 24.97 -10.34
CA GLU A 183 28.03 24.08 -10.89
C GLU A 183 29.40 24.48 -10.34
N VAL A 184 30.11 23.51 -9.76
CA VAL A 184 31.50 23.67 -9.33
C VAL A 184 32.38 23.59 -10.56
N VAL A 185 32.95 24.73 -10.97
CA VAL A 185 33.98 24.77 -12.03
C VAL A 185 35.36 24.78 -11.36
N ASP A 186 36.12 23.71 -11.61
CA ASP A 186 37.54 23.57 -11.30
C ASP A 186 38.40 24.45 -12.25
N GLY A 187 39.42 25.13 -11.73
CA GLY A 187 40.23 26.08 -12.48
C GLY A 187 41.28 26.85 -11.66
N SER A 188 42.43 26.19 -11.46
CA SER A 188 43.78 26.65 -11.09
C SER A 188 44.17 28.15 -11.07
N GLU A 189 45.01 28.46 -10.06
CA GLU A 189 46.22 29.31 -10.09
C GLU A 189 46.13 30.85 -10.01
N THR A 190 46.49 31.43 -8.84
CA THR A 190 47.79 32.11 -8.55
C THR A 190 47.67 33.29 -7.58
N GLY A 191 48.48 33.24 -6.51
CA GLY A 191 49.39 34.33 -6.16
C GLY A 191 49.04 35.30 -5.02
N VAL A 192 49.81 35.17 -3.91
CA VAL A 192 50.53 36.24 -3.16
C VAL A 192 49.66 37.31 -2.45
N ASP A 193 49.86 37.76 -1.21
CA ASP A 193 50.71 37.47 -0.03
C ASP A 193 50.26 38.50 1.05
N ASP A 194 50.86 38.38 2.23
CA ASP A 194 50.95 39.36 3.34
C ASP A 194 49.75 39.43 4.31
N ALA A 195 49.90 38.83 5.50
CA ALA A 195 50.57 39.40 6.70
C ALA A 195 49.54 40.20 7.53
N ASP A 196 49.43 40.18 8.86
CA ASP A 196 50.23 39.73 9.98
C ASP A 196 49.35 39.99 11.23
N VAL A 197 49.84 39.57 12.39
CA VAL A 197 49.58 40.09 13.74
C VAL A 197 48.58 39.30 14.59
N THR A 198 49.16 38.30 15.27
CA THR A 198 49.19 38.07 16.74
C THR A 198 47.97 38.51 17.57
N ARG A 199 47.49 37.79 18.59
CA ARG A 199 48.19 37.33 19.80
C ARG A 199 47.11 36.77 20.75
N ASP A 200 47.44 35.74 21.53
CA ASP A 200 47.22 35.60 22.99
C ASP A 200 45.79 35.91 23.54
N GLU A 201 45.12 35.06 24.32
CA GLU A 201 45.54 34.40 25.54
C GLU A 201 44.35 33.58 26.09
N ASP A 202 44.68 32.46 26.76
CA ASP A 202 44.03 31.90 27.96
C ASP A 202 42.51 31.57 27.94
N GLY A 203 42.05 30.42 28.43
CA GLY A 203 42.65 29.46 29.34
C GLY A 203 41.57 28.98 30.32
N GLU A 204 41.53 27.66 30.52
CA GLU A 204 41.08 26.94 31.73
C GLU A 204 39.61 27.08 32.16
N LYS A 205 38.94 26.03 32.67
CA LYS A 205 39.31 24.66 33.03
C LYS A 205 38.02 23.87 33.21
#